data_AF-A0A7R9ZTL3-F1
#
_entry.id   AF-A0A7R9ZTL3-F1
#
_cell.length_a   1.000
_cell.length_b   1.000
_cell.length_c   1.000
_cell.angle_alpha   90.00
_cell.angle_beta   90.00
_cell.angle_gamma   90.00
#
_symmetry.space_group_name_H-M   'P 1'
#
loop_
_entity.id
_entity.type
_entity.pdbx_description
1 polymer ?
#
loop_
_entity_poly.entity_id
_entity_poly.type
_entity_poly.pdbx_seq_one_letter_code
_entity_poly.pdbx_strand_id
1 'polypeptide(L)'
;LEPLNPAELPKMVQGLRSVSKAYPMVKTKVEESGEHVLYGTGELYMDCVLHDLRHVYGDVEVKVADPSVALRETVLESSSLKCFAETTNRKNKLTFIAEPMDEGLAERLETGSVKLKDWDKRKVGRFFQSQYDWDLLSSRSVWAFGDSPTRGTNLLLDDTLPSEVDKKLLDSCRNSIVQGFQWATREGPLCEEPVRGTKLKILEVTLADKMIHRGGGQIIPTARKTVHSSLLTATPRLMEPIYRVQIQCPADIVASIQPL
;
A
#
# COMPACT_ATOMS: atom_id res chain seq x y z
N LEU A 1 -12.31 18.42 3.09
CA LEU A 1 -13.48 18.89 3.85
C LEU A 1 -13.02 19.90 4.87
N GLU A 2 -13.67 21.06 4.89
CA GLU A 2 -13.35 22.12 5.85
C GLU A 2 -14.63 22.74 6.37
N PRO A 3 -14.71 23.15 7.65
CA PRO A 3 -15.86 23.88 8.13
C PRO A 3 -15.89 25.27 7.46
N LEU A 4 -17.08 25.80 7.19
CA LEU A 4 -17.23 27.17 6.68
C LEU A 4 -16.63 28.18 7.66
N ASN A 5 -16.87 27.95 8.96
CA ASN A 5 -16.30 28.70 10.06
C ASN A 5 -15.18 27.89 10.75
N PRO A 6 -13.90 28.33 10.68
CA PRO A 6 -12.78 27.63 11.30
C PRO A 6 -12.92 27.39 12.81
N ALA A 7 -13.68 28.24 13.52
CA ALA A 7 -13.92 28.07 14.96
C ALA A 7 -14.72 26.80 15.29
N GLU A 8 -15.45 26.25 14.32
CA GLU A 8 -16.28 25.06 14.50
C GLU A 8 -15.59 23.75 14.11
N LEU A 9 -14.28 23.81 13.81
CA LEU A 9 -13.47 22.63 13.51
C LEU A 9 -13.60 21.51 14.56
N PRO A 10 -13.61 21.79 15.89
CA PRO A 10 -13.79 20.74 16.88
C PRO A 10 -15.13 20.00 16.76
N LYS A 11 -16.22 20.72 16.43
CA LYS A 11 -17.54 20.13 16.19
C LYS A 11 -17.52 19.24 14.95
N MET A 12 -16.91 19.72 13.86
CA MET A 12 -16.77 18.94 12.64
C MET A 12 -16.00 17.63 12.89
N VAL A 13 -14.88 17.69 13.62
CA VAL A 13 -14.08 16.50 13.96
C VAL A 13 -14.89 15.51 14.82
N GLN A 14 -15.70 16.01 15.76
CA GLN A 14 -16.60 15.16 16.53
C GLN A 14 -17.69 14.54 15.64
N GLY A 15 -18.28 15.30 14.72
CA GLY A 15 -19.22 14.82 13.73
C GLY A 15 -18.64 13.73 12.84
N LEU A 16 -17.41 13.92 12.34
CA LEU A 16 -16.68 12.93 11.53
C LEU A 16 -16.45 11.62 12.30
N ARG A 17 -16.17 11.68 13.60
CA ARG A 17 -16.06 10.48 14.45
C ARG A 17 -17.39 9.76 14.60
N SER A 18 -18.50 10.49 14.71
CA SER A 18 -19.86 9.91 14.78
C SER A 18 -20.25 9.27 13.45
N VAL A 19 -19.99 9.95 12.34
CA VAL A 19 -20.18 9.42 10.98
C VAL A 19 -19.38 8.14 10.77
N SER A 20 -18.10 8.11 11.16
CA SER A 20 -17.27 6.90 11.04
C SER A 20 -17.81 5.71 11.85
N LYS A 21 -18.58 5.95 12.91
CA LYS A 21 -19.28 4.91 13.66
C LYS A 21 -20.59 4.48 12.99
N ALA A 22 -21.32 5.41 12.40
CA ALA A 22 -22.60 5.15 11.74
C ALA A 22 -22.42 4.46 10.37
N TYR A 23 -21.35 4.80 9.66
CA TYR A 23 -21.07 4.39 8.28
C TYR A 23 -19.82 3.50 8.21
N PRO A 24 -19.97 2.15 8.14
CA PRO A 24 -18.83 1.23 8.27
C PRO A 24 -17.75 1.36 7.20
N MET A 25 -18.13 1.81 6.00
CA MET A 25 -17.19 1.97 4.87
C MET A 25 -16.53 3.35 4.83
N VAL A 26 -17.00 4.30 5.66
CA VAL A 26 -16.38 5.62 5.73
C VAL A 26 -15.01 5.53 6.40
N LYS A 27 -14.00 6.10 5.75
CA LYS A 27 -12.71 6.35 6.36
C LYS A 27 -12.43 7.84 6.35
N THR A 28 -11.90 8.35 7.45
CA THR A 28 -11.48 9.74 7.58
C THR A 28 -9.96 9.79 7.74
N LYS A 29 -9.28 10.57 6.91
CA LYS A 29 -7.83 10.84 7.00
C LYS A 29 -7.63 12.34 7.15
N VAL A 30 -6.61 12.73 7.90
CA VAL A 30 -6.12 14.11 7.94
C VAL A 30 -4.81 14.12 7.18
N GLU A 31 -4.73 14.92 6.13
CA GLU A 31 -3.52 15.10 5.34
C GLU A 31 -2.52 16.03 6.06
N GLU A 32 -1.26 16.03 5.63
CA GLU A 32 -0.23 16.91 6.19
C GLU A 32 -0.55 18.40 6.00
N SER A 33 -1.34 18.74 4.98
CA SER A 33 -1.88 20.09 4.75
C SER A 33 -2.87 20.54 5.83
N GLY A 34 -3.39 19.61 6.65
CA GLY A 34 -4.47 19.84 7.60
C GLY A 34 -5.87 19.59 7.01
N GLU A 35 -5.97 19.20 5.75
CA GLU A 35 -7.24 18.90 5.11
C GLU A 35 -7.84 17.58 5.62
N HIS A 36 -9.15 17.57 5.85
CA HIS A 36 -9.88 16.35 6.18
C HIS A 36 -10.39 15.66 4.92
N VAL A 37 -9.86 14.47 4.63
CA VAL A 37 -10.27 13.63 3.51
C VAL A 37 -11.24 12.56 4.01
N LEU A 38 -12.33 12.39 3.27
CA LEU A 38 -13.39 11.44 3.56
C LEU A 38 -13.52 10.46 2.39
N TYR A 39 -13.29 9.18 2.67
CA TYR A 39 -13.44 8.11 1.69
C TYR A 39 -14.83 7.47 1.80
N GLY A 40 -15.46 7.23 0.65
CA GLY A 40 -16.74 6.52 0.52
C GLY A 40 -16.82 5.75 -0.79
N THR A 41 -17.91 5.00 -0.98
CA THR A 41 -18.05 4.03 -2.08
C THR A 41 -18.70 4.61 -3.35
N GLY A 42 -19.26 5.81 -3.30
CA GLY A 42 -19.92 6.44 -4.44
C GLY A 42 -20.66 7.71 -4.05
N GLU A 43 -21.26 8.35 -5.05
CA GLU A 43 -21.86 9.68 -4.93
C GLU A 43 -23.02 9.70 -3.94
N LEU A 44 -24.02 8.83 -4.10
CA LEU A 44 -25.18 8.77 -3.19
C LEU A 44 -24.76 8.47 -1.75
N TYR A 45 -23.80 7.57 -1.57
CA TYR A 45 -23.29 7.24 -0.25
C TYR A 45 -22.62 8.45 0.41
N MET A 46 -21.83 9.21 -0.35
CA MET A 46 -21.20 10.43 0.13
C MET A 46 -22.21 11.55 0.40
N ASP A 47 -23.27 11.65 -0.40
CA ASP A 47 -24.35 12.61 -0.20
C ASP A 47 -25.06 12.37 1.14
N CYS A 48 -25.45 11.12 1.43
CA CYS A 48 -26.04 10.75 2.73
C CYS A 48 -25.08 11.02 3.90
N VAL A 49 -23.80 10.66 3.74
CA VAL A 49 -22.79 10.89 4.78
C VAL A 49 -22.62 12.39 5.07
N LEU A 50 -22.56 13.22 4.03
CA LEU A 50 -22.40 14.67 4.16
C LEU A 50 -23.66 15.33 4.71
N HIS A 51 -24.83 14.84 4.34
CA HIS A 51 -26.10 15.26 4.93
C HIS A 51 -26.09 15.01 6.45
N ASP A 52 -25.75 13.80 6.88
CA ASP A 52 -25.74 13.45 8.29
C ASP A 52 -24.64 14.17 9.08
N LEU A 53 -23.49 14.42 8.45
CA LEU A 53 -22.45 15.25 9.04
C LEU A 53 -22.95 16.68 9.31
N ARG A 54 -23.68 17.28 8.36
CA ARG A 54 -24.18 18.64 8.46
C ARG A 54 -25.37 18.78 9.42
N HIS A 55 -26.34 17.88 9.33
CA HIS A 55 -27.64 18.05 9.99
C HIS A 55 -27.85 17.19 11.24
N VAL A 56 -27.18 16.04 11.35
CA VAL A 56 -27.45 15.07 12.43
C VAL A 56 -26.36 15.08 13.48
N TYR A 57 -25.09 15.02 13.08
CA TYR A 57 -23.97 14.78 14.00
C TYR A 57 -23.10 16.00 14.28
N GLY A 58 -22.83 16.82 13.27
CA GLY A 58 -21.92 17.96 13.39
C GLY A 58 -22.63 19.29 13.70
N ASP A 59 -23.87 19.45 13.22
CA ASP A 59 -24.60 20.72 13.21
C ASP A 59 -23.68 21.88 12.75
N VAL A 60 -23.06 21.66 11.59
CA VAL A 60 -21.98 22.51 11.05
C VAL A 60 -22.09 22.59 9.55
N GLU A 61 -21.88 23.78 9.00
CA GLU A 61 -21.77 23.97 7.56
C GLU A 61 -20.36 23.58 7.09
N VAL A 62 -20.29 22.67 6.12
CA VAL A 62 -19.04 22.10 5.61
C VAL A 62 -18.86 22.43 4.14
N LYS A 63 -17.71 23.01 3.80
CA LYS A 63 -17.21 23.17 2.43
C LYS A 63 -16.69 21.83 1.93
N VAL A 64 -17.19 21.43 0.77
CA VAL A 64 -16.83 20.19 0.09
C VAL A 64 -16.13 20.57 -1.20
N ALA A 65 -14.94 20.00 -1.43
CA ALA A 65 -14.23 20.12 -2.69
C ALA A 65 -14.79 19.14 -3.73
N ASP A 66 -14.41 19.30 -4.99
CA ASP A 66 -14.82 18.36 -6.04
C ASP A 66 -14.39 16.93 -5.69
N PRO A 67 -15.28 15.94 -5.83
CA PRO A 67 -14.98 14.57 -5.46
C PRO A 67 -13.85 14.03 -6.34
N SER A 68 -12.83 13.48 -5.71
CA SER A 68 -11.71 12.81 -6.37
C SER A 68 -11.67 11.33 -6.01
N VAL A 69 -10.92 10.56 -6.80
CA VAL A 69 -10.76 9.12 -6.59
C VAL A 69 -9.44 8.84 -5.87
N ALA A 70 -9.45 7.82 -5.01
CA ALA A 70 -8.22 7.30 -4.42
C ALA A 70 -7.43 6.53 -5.49
N LEU A 71 -6.25 7.05 -5.82
CA LEU A 71 -5.33 6.41 -6.75
C LEU A 71 -4.53 5.32 -6.04
N ARG A 72 -3.88 4.47 -6.82
CA ARG A 72 -2.81 3.58 -6.34
C ARG A 72 -1.59 3.73 -7.22
N GLU A 73 -0.43 3.39 -6.69
CA GLU A 73 0.81 3.40 -7.46
C GLU A 73 1.21 1.99 -7.87
N THR A 74 1.79 1.80 -9.05
CA THR A 74 2.29 0.52 -9.52
C THR A 74 3.54 0.68 -10.39
N VAL A 75 4.13 -0.44 -10.79
CA VAL A 75 5.31 -0.49 -11.67
C VAL A 75 4.99 -1.38 -12.87
N LEU A 76 5.45 -1.00 -14.06
CA LEU A 76 5.22 -1.78 -15.27
C LEU A 76 6.41 -2.70 -15.60
N GLU A 77 7.62 -2.25 -15.32
CA GLU A 77 8.85 -2.96 -15.65
C GLU A 77 9.71 -3.16 -14.41
N SER A 78 10.66 -4.09 -14.48
CA SER A 78 11.67 -4.24 -13.44
C SER A 78 12.54 -2.99 -13.34
N SER A 79 13.01 -2.65 -12.13
CA SER A 79 13.88 -1.49 -11.95
C SER A 79 15.14 -1.62 -12.81
N SER A 80 15.41 -0.57 -13.59
CA SER A 80 16.59 -0.52 -14.49
C SER A 80 17.92 -0.58 -13.74
N LEU A 81 17.92 -0.19 -12.47
CA LEU A 81 19.08 -0.13 -11.60
C LEU A 81 18.80 -0.86 -10.29
N LYS A 82 19.84 -1.47 -9.72
CA LYS A 82 19.83 -1.94 -8.34
C LYS A 82 19.93 -0.70 -7.42
N CYS A 83 18.83 -0.32 -6.79
CA CYS A 83 18.82 0.84 -5.91
C CYS A 83 19.37 0.47 -4.54
N PHE A 84 20.24 1.32 -3.98
CA PHE A 84 20.75 1.12 -2.63
C PHE A 84 20.59 2.38 -1.78
N ALA A 85 20.47 2.20 -0.47
CA ALA A 85 20.63 3.28 0.48
C ALA A 85 21.48 2.84 1.67
N GLU A 86 22.20 3.80 2.22
CA GLU A 86 23.02 3.62 3.42
C GLU A 86 22.33 4.22 4.64
N THR A 87 22.59 3.65 5.80
CA THR A 87 22.17 4.24 7.08
C THR A 87 22.95 5.51 7.38
N THR A 88 22.41 6.39 8.22
CA THR A 88 23.09 7.65 8.61
C THR A 88 24.47 7.44 9.22
N ASN A 89 24.68 6.30 9.88
CA ASN A 89 25.97 5.90 10.43
C ASN A 89 26.96 5.32 9.39
N ARG A 90 26.55 5.17 8.12
CA ARG A 90 27.28 4.57 6.99
C ARG A 90 27.80 3.15 7.21
N LYS A 91 27.21 2.41 8.17
CA LYS A 91 27.62 1.03 8.48
C LYS A 91 26.70 -0.03 7.91
N ASN A 92 25.52 0.36 7.40
CA ASN A 92 24.60 -0.57 6.79
C ASN A 92 24.20 -0.06 5.42
N LYS A 93 24.08 -0.97 4.47
CA LYS A 93 23.66 -0.73 3.09
C LYS A 93 22.62 -1.76 2.70
N LEU A 94 21.48 -1.30 2.20
CA LEU A 94 20.40 -2.14 1.71
C LEU A 94 20.26 -1.93 0.21
N THR A 95 20.16 -3.00 -0.57
CA THR A 95 20.01 -2.95 -2.03
C THR A 95 18.75 -3.71 -2.47
N PHE A 96 17.86 -3.01 -3.18
CA PHE A 96 16.54 -3.51 -3.59
C PHE A 96 16.35 -3.36 -5.11
N ILE A 97 15.51 -4.23 -5.67
CA ILE A 97 14.91 -4.11 -7.01
C ILE A 97 13.39 -4.23 -6.87
N ALA A 98 12.66 -3.45 -7.66
CA ALA A 98 11.22 -3.56 -7.80
C ALA A 98 10.88 -4.22 -9.12
N GLU A 99 9.86 -5.07 -9.12
CA GLU A 99 9.34 -5.76 -10.30
C GLU A 99 7.80 -5.73 -10.29
N PRO A 100 7.15 -5.72 -11.46
CA PRO A 100 5.71 -5.88 -11.55
C PRO A 100 5.29 -7.24 -11.00
N MET A 101 4.13 -7.29 -10.36
CA MET A 101 3.56 -8.55 -9.90
C MET A 101 2.96 -9.35 -11.06
N ASP A 102 2.94 -10.68 -10.91
CA ASP A 102 2.32 -11.57 -11.88
C ASP A 102 0.80 -11.33 -11.96
N GLU A 103 0.22 -11.48 -13.15
CA GLU A 103 -1.17 -11.16 -13.41
C GLU A 103 -2.14 -11.94 -12.51
N GLY A 104 -3.15 -11.25 -11.96
CA GLY A 104 -4.14 -11.82 -11.05
C GLY A 104 -3.62 -12.18 -9.64
N LEU A 105 -2.32 -12.14 -9.36
CA LEU A 105 -1.78 -12.46 -8.03
C LEU A 105 -2.20 -11.41 -6.99
N ALA A 106 -2.15 -10.12 -7.33
CA ALA A 106 -2.55 -9.05 -6.43
C ALA A 106 -4.01 -9.20 -5.95
N GLU A 107 -4.92 -9.54 -6.86
CA GLU A 107 -6.34 -9.79 -6.54
C GLU A 107 -6.52 -10.98 -5.60
N ARG A 108 -5.79 -12.08 -5.85
CA ARG A 108 -5.83 -13.26 -4.98
C ARG A 108 -5.26 -12.96 -3.58
N LEU A 109 -4.26 -12.09 -3.46
CA LEU A 109 -3.76 -11.66 -2.16
C LEU A 109 -4.82 -10.84 -1.40
N GLU A 110 -5.56 -9.95 -2.08
CA GLU A 110 -6.61 -9.14 -1.44
C GLU A 110 -7.80 -9.95 -0.94
N THR A 111 -8.19 -11.00 -1.68
CA THR A 111 -9.24 -11.93 -1.23
C THR A 111 -8.83 -12.69 0.05
N GLY A 112 -7.56 -12.61 0.46
CA GLY A 112 -7.02 -13.31 1.62
C GLY A 112 -6.75 -14.79 1.35
N SER A 113 -6.54 -15.15 0.08
CA SER A 113 -6.25 -16.53 -0.34
C SER A 113 -4.93 -17.05 0.25
N VAL A 114 -3.98 -16.17 0.55
CA VAL A 114 -2.67 -16.52 1.12
C VAL A 114 -2.52 -15.83 2.47
N LYS A 115 -2.22 -16.62 3.52
CA LYS A 115 -2.00 -16.09 4.88
C LYS A 115 -0.62 -16.50 5.37
N LEU A 116 0.35 -15.59 5.32
CA LEU A 116 1.75 -15.87 5.72
C LEU A 116 1.89 -16.29 7.18
N LYS A 117 1.01 -15.80 8.07
CA LYS A 117 1.07 -16.13 9.50
C LYS A 117 0.57 -17.54 9.81
N ASP A 118 -0.44 -18.00 9.06
CA ASP A 118 -1.11 -19.28 9.31
C ASP A 118 -0.51 -20.42 8.47
N TRP A 119 0.22 -20.10 7.41
CA TRP A 119 0.75 -21.08 6.47
C TRP A 119 2.23 -21.36 6.72
N ASP A 120 2.60 -22.63 6.70
CA ASP A 120 4.01 -23.03 6.64
C ASP A 120 4.65 -22.54 5.33
N LYS A 121 5.95 -22.22 5.40
CA LYS A 121 6.78 -21.86 4.22
C LYS A 121 6.66 -22.87 3.07
N ARG A 122 6.43 -24.16 3.38
CA ARG A 122 6.23 -25.21 2.37
C ARG A 122 4.91 -25.05 1.61
N LYS A 123 3.83 -24.69 2.31
CA LYS A 123 2.51 -24.50 1.70
C LYS A 123 2.49 -23.23 0.85
N VAL A 124 3.10 -22.16 1.36
CA VAL A 124 3.33 -20.91 0.62
C VAL A 124 4.14 -21.20 -0.66
N GLY A 125 5.26 -21.92 -0.54
CA GLY A 125 6.08 -22.28 -1.69
C GLY A 125 5.32 -23.07 -2.76
N ARG A 126 4.55 -24.10 -2.37
CA ARG A 126 3.72 -24.89 -3.30
C ARG A 126 2.66 -24.04 -4.00
N PHE A 127 2.07 -23.06 -3.31
CA PHE A 127 1.09 -22.17 -3.92
C PHE A 127 1.71 -21.37 -5.07
N PHE A 128 2.84 -20.70 -4.82
CA PHE A 128 3.52 -19.92 -5.85
C PHE A 128 4.09 -20.79 -6.97
N GLN A 129 4.63 -21.96 -6.66
CA GLN A 129 5.14 -22.90 -7.66
C GLN A 129 4.03 -23.45 -8.58
N SER A 130 2.89 -23.84 -8.02
CA SER A 130 1.81 -24.48 -8.80
C SER A 130 0.94 -23.51 -9.59
N GLN A 131 0.83 -22.25 -9.15
CA GLN A 131 -0.10 -21.28 -9.74
C GLN A 131 0.62 -20.23 -10.60
N TYR A 132 1.89 -19.93 -10.31
CA TYR A 132 2.63 -18.84 -10.94
C TYR A 132 4.00 -19.29 -11.48
N ASP A 133 4.30 -20.59 -11.46
CA ASP A 133 5.56 -21.18 -11.93
C ASP A 133 6.82 -20.56 -11.31
N TRP A 134 6.71 -20.15 -10.04
CA TRP A 134 7.87 -19.64 -9.31
C TRP A 134 8.86 -20.76 -8.99
N ASP A 135 10.14 -20.41 -9.04
CA ASP A 135 11.20 -21.31 -8.61
C ASP A 135 11.12 -21.59 -7.10
N LEU A 136 11.72 -22.71 -6.69
CA LEU A 136 11.65 -23.17 -5.31
C LEU A 136 12.33 -22.20 -4.32
N LEU A 137 13.33 -21.44 -4.76
CA LEU A 137 14.06 -20.50 -3.91
C LEU A 137 13.22 -19.25 -3.67
N SER A 138 12.75 -18.59 -4.75
CA SER A 138 11.91 -17.38 -4.64
C SER A 138 10.58 -17.64 -3.93
N SER A 139 9.95 -18.79 -4.20
CA SER A 139 8.66 -19.14 -3.57
C SER A 139 8.75 -19.33 -2.05
N ARG A 140 9.95 -19.62 -1.51
CA ARG A 140 10.21 -19.76 -0.08
C ARG A 140 10.79 -18.50 0.57
N SER A 141 11.21 -17.54 -0.23
CA SER A 141 11.86 -16.31 0.24
C SER A 141 10.90 -15.16 0.52
N VAL A 142 9.58 -15.39 0.40
CA VAL A 142 8.54 -14.41 0.77
C VAL A 142 8.63 -14.10 2.26
N TRP A 143 8.94 -12.85 2.58
CA TRP A 143 9.08 -12.37 3.95
C TRP A 143 7.81 -11.77 4.53
N ALA A 144 7.13 -10.94 3.75
CA ALA A 144 5.97 -10.16 4.18
C ALA A 144 5.14 -9.67 3.00
N PHE A 145 3.88 -9.33 3.30
CA PHE A 145 3.01 -8.55 2.42
C PHE A 145 3.08 -7.05 2.78
N GLY A 146 2.95 -6.20 1.76
CA GLY A 146 2.97 -4.73 1.90
C GLY A 146 1.64 -4.16 2.38
N ASP A 147 1.65 -2.93 2.94
CA ASP A 147 0.52 -2.25 3.58
C ASP A 147 -0.08 -2.98 4.81
N SER A 148 -0.65 -4.18 4.61
CA SER A 148 -1.26 -4.99 5.65
C SER A 148 -0.73 -6.43 5.66
N PRO A 149 -0.45 -7.01 6.84
CA PRO A 149 0.05 -8.39 6.96
C PRO A 149 -0.94 -9.46 6.49
N THR A 150 -2.22 -9.13 6.31
CA THR A 150 -3.28 -10.10 5.95
C THR A 150 -3.87 -9.91 4.56
N ARG A 151 -3.81 -8.70 3.99
CA ARG A 151 -4.42 -8.37 2.68
C ARG A 151 -3.52 -7.53 1.79
N GLY A 152 -2.23 -7.50 2.09
CA GLY A 152 -1.27 -6.74 1.32
C GLY A 152 -1.13 -7.24 -0.12
N THR A 153 -1.13 -6.30 -1.07
CA THR A 153 -1.01 -6.56 -2.51
C THR A 153 0.42 -6.59 -3.01
N ASN A 154 1.39 -6.18 -2.18
CA ASN A 154 2.81 -6.14 -2.52
C ASN A 154 3.57 -7.24 -1.80
N LEU A 155 4.67 -7.72 -2.39
CA LEU A 155 5.50 -8.79 -1.84
C LEU A 155 6.91 -8.29 -1.53
N LEU A 156 7.43 -8.68 -0.37
CA LEU A 156 8.85 -8.57 -0.05
C LEU A 156 9.50 -9.95 -0.13
N LEU A 157 10.54 -10.06 -0.94
CA LEU A 157 11.29 -11.29 -1.24
C LEU A 157 12.75 -11.13 -0.83
N ASP A 158 13.33 -12.20 -0.29
CA ASP A 158 14.77 -12.29 -0.02
C ASP A 158 15.48 -13.10 -1.12
N ASP A 159 16.09 -12.38 -2.06
CA ASP A 159 16.87 -12.96 -3.16
C ASP A 159 18.38 -12.87 -2.89
N THR A 160 18.77 -12.68 -1.63
CA THR A 160 20.18 -12.61 -1.25
C THR A 160 20.80 -14.01 -1.19
N LEU A 161 22.03 -14.16 -1.68
CA LEU A 161 22.76 -15.42 -1.63
C LEU A 161 23.39 -15.65 -0.24
N PRO A 162 23.30 -16.87 0.34
CA PRO A 162 23.94 -17.18 1.62
C PRO A 162 25.47 -17.03 1.63
N SER A 163 26.11 -17.05 0.46
CA SER A 163 27.54 -16.83 0.29
C SER A 163 27.94 -15.35 0.41
N GLU A 164 27.02 -14.43 0.13
CA GLU A 164 27.27 -12.99 0.10
C GLU A 164 26.81 -12.30 1.38
N VAL A 165 25.71 -12.78 1.97
CA VAL A 165 25.08 -12.17 3.13
C VAL A 165 24.94 -13.19 4.26
N ASP A 166 25.39 -12.82 5.47
CA ASP A 166 25.12 -13.61 6.67
C ASP A 166 23.61 -13.58 6.98
N LYS A 167 22.95 -14.70 6.70
CA LYS A 167 21.51 -14.87 6.91
C LYS A 167 21.09 -14.70 8.37
N LYS A 168 21.96 -14.98 9.35
CA LYS A 168 21.63 -14.76 10.78
C LYS A 168 21.58 -13.28 11.11
N LEU A 169 22.54 -12.51 10.60
CA LEU A 169 22.55 -11.06 10.75
C LEU A 169 21.36 -10.42 10.02
N LEU A 170 21.06 -10.90 8.81
CA LEU A 170 19.93 -10.42 8.03
C LEU A 170 18.59 -10.68 8.74
N ASP A 171 18.38 -11.90 9.26
CA ASP A 171 17.13 -12.27 9.96
C ASP A 171 16.93 -11.44 11.25
N SER A 172 18.02 -11.07 11.93
CA SER A 172 17.93 -10.17 13.09
C SER A 172 17.40 -8.76 12.76
N CYS A 173 17.58 -8.30 11.51
CA CYS A 173 17.07 -7.01 11.02
C CYS A 173 15.75 -7.14 10.24
N ARG A 174 15.25 -8.36 10.03
CA ARG A 174 14.07 -8.65 9.20
C ARG A 174 12.86 -7.80 9.59
N ASN A 175 12.55 -7.71 10.88
CA ASN A 175 11.40 -6.95 11.35
C ASN A 175 11.50 -5.45 11.00
N SER A 176 12.69 -4.86 11.10
CA SER A 176 12.91 -3.45 10.75
C SER A 176 12.83 -3.22 9.25
N ILE A 177 13.33 -4.14 8.43
CA ILE A 177 13.21 -4.07 6.98
C ILE A 177 11.75 -4.20 6.54
N VAL A 178 11.02 -5.17 7.10
CA VAL A 178 9.59 -5.37 6.83
C VAL A 178 8.77 -4.13 7.20
N GLN A 179 9.04 -3.50 8.36
CA GLN A 179 8.37 -2.26 8.75
C GLN A 179 8.67 -1.11 7.78
N GLY A 180 9.92 -0.94 7.37
CA GLY A 180 10.30 0.08 6.38
C GLY A 180 9.64 -0.15 5.01
N PHE A 181 9.55 -1.42 4.57
CA PHE A 181 8.85 -1.81 3.35
C PHE A 181 7.35 -1.54 3.44
N GLN A 182 6.68 -1.99 4.51
CA GLN A 182 5.24 -1.77 4.71
C GLN A 182 4.90 -0.28 4.73
N TRP A 183 5.71 0.50 5.45
CA TRP A 183 5.59 1.95 5.47
C TRP A 183 5.75 2.56 4.07
N ALA A 184 6.80 2.17 3.34
CA ALA A 184 7.04 2.65 1.98
C ALA A 184 5.89 2.32 1.03
N THR A 185 5.34 1.11 1.10
CA THR A 185 4.22 0.70 0.24
C THR A 185 2.88 1.32 0.63
N ARG A 186 2.73 1.78 1.87
CA ARG A 186 1.49 2.45 2.33
C ARG A 186 1.41 3.89 1.83
N GLU A 187 2.52 4.57 1.72
CA GLU A 187 2.56 5.94 1.19
C GLU A 187 2.93 5.96 -0.29
N GLY A 188 3.75 5.04 -0.82
CA GLY A 188 4.20 5.16 -2.20
C GLY A 188 5.10 6.40 -2.45
N PRO A 189 5.89 6.41 -3.54
CA PRO A 189 6.79 7.51 -3.86
C PRO A 189 6.25 8.63 -4.76
N LEU A 190 5.14 8.47 -5.49
CA LEU A 190 4.68 9.47 -6.47
C LEU A 190 3.76 10.52 -5.87
N CYS A 191 2.71 10.08 -5.17
CA CYS A 191 1.60 10.93 -4.73
C CYS A 191 1.16 10.65 -3.30
N GLU A 192 1.99 9.96 -2.51
CA GLU A 192 1.66 9.56 -1.13
C GLU A 192 0.41 8.65 -1.03
N GLU A 193 0.13 7.92 -2.11
CA GLU A 193 -0.91 6.90 -2.19
C GLU A 193 -0.36 5.47 -2.18
N PRO A 194 -1.09 4.48 -1.63
CA PRO A 194 -0.53 3.16 -1.44
C PRO A 194 -0.23 2.44 -2.75
N VAL A 195 0.89 1.73 -2.75
CA VAL A 195 1.39 0.93 -3.87
C VAL A 195 0.58 -0.35 -4.00
N ARG A 196 0.36 -0.83 -5.22
CA ARG A 196 -0.37 -2.05 -5.55
C ARG A 196 0.38 -2.88 -6.60
N GLY A 197 0.43 -4.19 -6.36
CA GLY A 197 0.85 -5.16 -7.37
C GLY A 197 2.35 -5.09 -7.67
N THR A 198 3.19 -4.98 -6.65
CA THR A 198 4.64 -4.89 -6.81
C THR A 198 5.39 -5.96 -6.03
N LYS A 199 6.45 -6.51 -6.63
CA LYS A 199 7.41 -7.44 -6.00
C LYS A 199 8.69 -6.67 -5.69
N LEU A 200 9.07 -6.60 -4.42
CA LEU A 200 10.32 -5.99 -3.98
C LEU A 200 11.27 -7.11 -3.57
N LYS A 201 12.42 -7.21 -4.24
CA LYS A 201 13.45 -8.21 -3.92
C LYS A 201 14.64 -7.53 -3.27
N ILE A 202 15.08 -8.10 -2.15
CA ILE A 202 16.32 -7.76 -1.48
C ILE A 202 17.44 -8.52 -2.19
N LEU A 203 18.40 -7.81 -2.78
CA LEU A 203 19.50 -8.42 -3.53
C LEU A 203 20.77 -8.54 -2.70
N GLU A 204 21.14 -7.43 -2.05
CA GLU A 204 22.40 -7.34 -1.31
C GLU A 204 22.18 -6.52 -0.04
N VAL A 205 22.81 -6.96 1.05
CA VAL A 205 22.69 -6.32 2.36
C VAL A 205 24.04 -6.35 3.06
N THR A 206 24.60 -5.18 3.36
CA THR A 206 25.78 -5.02 4.21
C THR A 206 25.31 -4.53 5.57
N LEU A 207 25.65 -5.24 6.65
CA LEU A 207 25.20 -4.93 8.00
C LEU A 207 26.39 -4.82 8.95
N ALA A 208 26.29 -3.92 9.93
CA ALA A 208 27.26 -3.79 10.99
C ALA A 208 27.16 -4.96 12.00
N ASP A 209 28.27 -5.46 12.54
CA ASP A 209 28.24 -6.59 13.48
C ASP A 209 27.45 -6.27 14.76
N LYS A 210 27.70 -5.08 15.34
CA LYS A 210 27.09 -4.66 16.62
C LYS A 210 25.64 -4.22 16.42
N MET A 211 24.74 -4.75 17.26
CA MET A 211 23.30 -4.44 17.23
C MET A 211 22.99 -2.95 17.42
N ILE A 212 23.84 -2.22 18.16
CA ILE A 212 23.70 -0.77 18.40
C ILE A 212 23.68 0.02 17.08
N HIS A 213 24.40 -0.46 16.06
CA HIS A 213 24.46 0.15 14.74
C HIS A 213 23.38 -0.32 13.79
N ARG A 214 22.47 -1.18 14.25
CA ARG A 214 21.37 -1.79 13.48
C ARG A 214 20.00 -1.53 14.13
N GLY A 215 19.92 -0.50 14.96
CA GLY A 215 18.67 -0.11 15.61
C GLY A 215 17.58 0.21 14.58
N GLY A 216 16.32 -0.06 14.93
CA GLY A 216 15.17 0.16 14.04
C GLY A 216 15.12 1.58 13.47
N GLY A 217 15.46 2.60 14.26
CA GLY A 217 15.51 4.00 13.81
C GLY A 217 16.54 4.29 12.71
N GLN A 218 17.49 3.39 12.44
CA GLN A 218 18.42 3.49 11.32
C GLN A 218 17.94 2.66 10.13
N ILE A 219 17.55 1.40 10.37
CA ILE A 219 17.19 0.46 9.29
C ILE A 219 15.84 0.80 8.64
N ILE A 220 14.83 1.16 9.43
CA ILE A 220 13.47 1.45 8.93
C ILE A 220 13.45 2.59 7.89
N PRO A 221 13.99 3.80 8.18
CA PRO A 221 13.96 4.88 7.20
C PRO A 221 14.84 4.60 5.99
N THR A 222 15.97 3.90 6.17
CA THR A 222 16.83 3.49 5.04
C THR A 222 16.12 2.48 4.15
N ALA A 223 15.42 1.49 4.71
CA ALA A 223 14.61 0.54 3.96
C ALA A 223 13.48 1.26 3.20
N ARG A 224 12.78 2.20 3.85
CA ARG A 224 11.74 3.02 3.20
C ARG A 224 12.29 3.76 1.98
N LYS A 225 13.40 4.47 2.15
CA LYS A 225 14.06 5.22 1.08
C LYS A 225 14.50 4.32 -0.07
N THR A 226 15.06 3.15 0.23
CA THR A 226 15.53 2.20 -0.79
C THR A 226 14.36 1.66 -1.60
N VAL A 227 13.25 1.31 -0.95
CA VAL A 227 12.02 0.84 -1.62
C VAL A 227 11.46 1.93 -2.54
N HIS A 228 11.34 3.17 -2.06
CA HIS A 228 10.91 4.30 -2.89
C HIS A 228 11.83 4.51 -4.12
N SER A 229 13.15 4.48 -3.93
CA SER A 229 14.09 4.58 -5.06
C SER A 229 13.94 3.44 -6.06
N SER A 230 13.72 2.21 -5.59
CA SER A 230 13.50 1.06 -6.48
C SER A 230 12.19 1.16 -7.27
N LEU A 231 11.12 1.68 -6.65
CA LEU A 231 9.84 1.91 -7.33
C LEU A 231 9.95 3.02 -8.38
N LEU A 232 10.65 4.11 -8.08
CA LEU A 232 10.84 5.23 -9.01
C LEU A 232 11.66 4.85 -10.25
N THR A 233 12.56 3.88 -10.13
CA THR A 233 13.40 3.39 -11.25
C THR A 233 12.75 2.25 -12.03
N ALA A 234 11.58 1.78 -11.61
CA ALA A 234 10.78 0.69 -12.19
C ALA A 234 9.57 1.22 -12.98
N THR A 235 9.77 2.29 -13.76
CA THR A 235 8.74 2.89 -14.63
C THR A 235 7.35 3.04 -13.95
N PRO A 236 7.26 3.84 -12.87
CA PRO A 236 6.07 3.88 -12.05
C PRO A 236 4.86 4.48 -12.79
N ARG A 237 3.67 4.03 -12.42
CA ARG A 237 2.37 4.42 -13.00
C ARG A 237 1.31 4.57 -11.91
N LEU A 238 0.31 5.40 -12.20
CA LEU A 238 -0.89 5.52 -11.40
C LEU A 238 -1.94 4.53 -11.88
N MET A 239 -2.69 3.96 -10.94
CA MET A 239 -3.85 3.10 -11.19
C MET A 239 -5.10 3.82 -10.72
N GLU A 240 -6.05 3.95 -11.63
CA GLU A 240 -7.38 4.49 -11.34
C GLU A 240 -8.36 3.36 -11.00
N PRO A 241 -9.27 3.56 -10.03
CA PRO A 241 -10.33 2.60 -9.75
C PRO A 241 -11.40 2.65 -10.83
N ILE A 242 -11.77 1.49 -11.39
CA ILE A 242 -12.85 1.36 -12.37
C ILE A 242 -14.05 0.69 -11.71
N TYR A 243 -15.21 1.36 -11.75
CA TYR A 243 -16.47 0.76 -11.31
C TYR A 243 -17.12 -0.06 -12.41
N ARG A 244 -17.58 -1.26 -12.06
CA ARG A 244 -18.48 -2.03 -12.91
C ARG A 244 -19.90 -1.48 -12.76
N VAL A 245 -20.41 -0.85 -13.82
CA VAL A 245 -21.78 -0.33 -13.86
C VAL A 245 -22.71 -1.38 -14.48
N GLN A 246 -23.79 -1.72 -13.79
CA GLN A 246 -24.86 -2.55 -14.33
C GLN A 246 -26.09 -1.67 -14.56
N ILE A 247 -26.47 -1.50 -15.83
CA ILE A 247 -27.59 -0.66 -16.23
C ILE A 247 -28.77 -1.57 -16.59
N GLN A 248 -29.91 -1.37 -15.92
CA GLN A 248 -31.16 -2.02 -16.27
C GLN A 248 -32.05 -1.01 -17.00
N CYS A 249 -32.44 -1.36 -18.21
CA CYS A 249 -33.21 -0.49 -19.07
C CYS A 249 -34.18 -1.27 -19.97
N PRO A 250 -35.27 -0.66 -20.44
CA PRO A 250 -36.07 -1.18 -21.54
C PRO A 250 -35.25 -1.36 -22.82
N ALA A 251 -35.66 -2.29 -23.69
CA ALA A 251 -34.95 -2.59 -24.94
C ALA A 251 -34.77 -1.36 -25.84
N ASP A 252 -35.75 -0.45 -25.86
CA ASP A 252 -35.80 0.70 -26.76
C ASP A 252 -34.68 1.72 -26.51
N ILE A 253 -34.12 1.78 -25.29
CA ILE A 253 -33.10 2.77 -24.91
C ILE A 253 -31.68 2.19 -24.84
N VAL A 254 -31.50 0.90 -25.14
CA VAL A 254 -30.19 0.23 -25.11
C VAL A 254 -29.21 0.91 -26.06
N ALA A 255 -29.67 1.31 -27.25
CA ALA A 255 -28.84 1.99 -28.24
C ALA A 255 -28.30 3.35 -27.76
N SER A 256 -29.02 4.02 -26.85
CA SER A 256 -28.59 5.30 -26.27
C SER A 256 -27.58 5.14 -25.14
N ILE A 257 -27.43 3.93 -24.58
CA ILE A 257 -26.55 3.62 -23.45
C ILE A 257 -25.22 3.04 -23.93
N GLN A 258 -25.18 2.39 -25.09
CA GLN A 258 -23.93 1.89 -25.65
C GLN A 258 -23.01 3.06 -26.03
N PRO A 259 -21.76 3.09 -25.53
CA PRO A 259 -20.81 4.09 -25.97
C PRO A 259 -20.51 3.88 -27.46
N LEU A 260 -20.43 5.00 -28.20
CA LEU A 260 -19.92 5.05 -29.58
C LEU A 260 -18.51 4.46 -29.68
#